data_AF-A0AAV2NXF0-F1
#
_entry.id   AF-A0AAV2NXF0-F1
#
_cell.length_a   1.000
_cell.length_b   1.000
_cell.length_c   1.000
_cell.angle_alpha   90.00
_cell.angle_beta   90.00
_cell.angle_gamma   90.00
#
_symmetry.space_group_name_H-M   'P 1'
#
loop_
_entity.id
_entity.type
_entity.pdbx_description
1 polymer ?
#
loop_
_entity_poly.entity_id
_entity_poly.type
_entity_poly.pdbx_seq_one_letter_code
_entity_poly.pdbx_strand_id
1 'polypeptide(L)'
;MAKSSIQVKCGYCGWLLANEYQNIFDHECFKEYDETFDLLNIDENSVATIVRKESETQEDTEPLLPSQFSNIEFDEHLIMAVIDRPPLYDHRLNVKERSKLKKAELYGKKNNQW
;
A
#
# COMPACT_ATOMS: atom_id res chain seq x y z
N MET A 1 5.16 28.30 23.03
CA MET A 1 4.51 26.97 22.98
C MET A 1 4.37 26.60 21.52
N ALA A 2 5.22 25.72 21.00
CA ALA A 2 5.16 25.31 19.60
C ALA A 2 3.93 24.40 19.43
N LYS A 3 2.94 24.84 18.65
CA LYS A 3 1.87 23.96 18.17
C LYS A 3 2.52 23.01 17.17
N SER A 4 2.84 21.80 17.60
CA SER A 4 3.19 20.72 16.68
C SER A 4 1.94 20.41 15.86
N SER A 5 1.86 20.95 14.65
CA SER A 5 0.78 20.64 13.71
C SER A 5 0.85 19.15 13.39
N ILE A 6 -0.13 18.38 13.84
CA ILE A 6 -0.24 16.96 13.52
C ILE A 6 -0.49 16.86 12.01
N GLN A 7 0.51 16.37 11.28
CA GLN A 7 0.41 16.16 9.84
C GLN A 7 -0.16 14.78 9.58
N VAL A 8 -1.44 14.73 9.20
CA VAL A 8 -2.11 13.48 8.84
C VAL A 8 -1.70 13.06 7.43
N LYS A 9 -1.40 11.78 7.23
CA LYS A 9 -1.08 11.15 5.94
C LYS A 9 -2.26 10.34 5.43
N CYS A 10 -2.43 10.28 4.12
CA CYS A 10 -3.34 9.33 3.49
C CYS A 10 -2.73 7.92 3.52
N GLY A 11 -3.44 6.94 4.06
CA GLY A 11 -2.98 5.54 4.09
C GLY A 11 -2.98 4.83 2.75
N TYR A 12 -3.66 5.36 1.73
CA TYR A 12 -3.75 4.75 0.41
C TYR A 12 -2.65 5.21 -0.56
N CYS A 13 -2.36 6.51 -0.58
CA CYS A 13 -1.33 7.08 -1.48
C CYS A 13 -0.08 7.59 -0.76
N GLY A 14 -0.12 7.74 0.57
CA GLY A 14 1.01 8.22 1.39
C GLY A 14 1.19 9.75 1.43
N TRP A 15 0.32 10.52 0.78
CA TRP A 15 0.44 11.99 0.70
C TRP A 15 -0.01 12.66 2.01
N LEU A 16 0.49 13.87 2.27
CA LEU A 16 0.12 14.66 3.45
C LEU A 16 -1.19 15.41 3.21
N LEU A 17 -2.17 15.19 4.07
CA LEU A 17 -3.51 15.78 3.97
C LEU A 17 -3.55 17.22 4.52
N ALA A 18 -2.64 17.54 5.45
CA ALA A 18 -2.69 18.74 6.29
C ALA A 18 -2.38 20.08 5.58
N ASN A 19 -1.92 20.07 4.34
CA ASN A 19 -1.53 21.31 3.62
C ASN A 19 -2.43 21.64 2.42
N GLU A 20 -3.12 20.66 1.85
CA GLU A 20 -3.82 20.83 0.56
C GLU A 20 -5.35 20.86 0.73
N TYR A 21 -5.87 20.36 1.84
CA TYR A 21 -7.31 20.17 2.03
C TYR A 21 -7.80 20.73 3.37
N GLN A 22 -8.91 21.47 3.34
CA GLN A 22 -9.63 21.85 4.58
C GLN A 22 -10.37 20.67 5.19
N ASN A 23 -10.78 19.71 4.37
CA ASN A 23 -11.43 18.48 4.78
C ASN A 23 -10.66 17.27 4.23
N ILE A 24 -10.41 16.28 5.10
CA ILE A 24 -9.71 15.04 4.71
C ILE A 24 -10.46 14.33 3.58
N PHE A 25 -11.79 14.41 3.54
CA PHE A 25 -12.63 13.78 2.53
C PHE A 25 -12.54 14.41 1.13
N ASP A 26 -11.95 15.60 0.99
CA ASP A 26 -11.72 16.23 -0.33
C ASP A 26 -10.60 15.53 -1.13
N HIS A 27 -9.80 14.70 -0.46
CA HIS A 27 -8.72 13.96 -1.09
C HIS A 27 -9.26 12.79 -1.92
N GLU A 28 -8.73 12.61 -3.13
CA GLU A 28 -9.26 11.68 -4.15
C GLU A 28 -9.43 10.24 -3.66
N CYS A 29 -8.53 9.75 -2.80
CA CYS A 29 -8.62 8.41 -2.20
C CYS A 29 -9.85 8.19 -1.30
N PHE A 30 -10.57 9.24 -0.90
CA PHE A 30 -11.75 9.15 -0.04
C PHE A 30 -13.05 9.54 -0.77
N LYS A 31 -13.05 9.70 -2.11
CA LYS A 31 -14.26 10.12 -2.85
C LYS A 31 -15.46 9.18 -2.67
N GLU A 32 -15.19 7.92 -2.37
CA GLU A 32 -16.18 6.85 -2.22
C GLU A 32 -16.61 6.65 -0.76
N TYR A 33 -16.19 7.54 0.14
CA TYR A 33 -16.58 7.50 1.54
C TYR A 33 -18.10 7.64 1.70
N ASP A 34 -18.73 6.65 2.34
CA ASP A 34 -20.15 6.68 2.68
C ASP A 34 -20.31 6.79 4.20
N GLU A 35 -20.77 7.94 4.69
CA GLU A 35 -21.06 8.19 6.10
C GLU A 35 -21.98 7.13 6.74
N THR A 36 -22.76 6.40 5.95
CA THR A 36 -23.65 5.33 6.42
C THR A 36 -22.89 4.07 6.80
N PHE A 37 -21.90 3.69 6.00
CA PHE A 37 -21.19 2.41 6.13
C PHE A 37 -19.73 2.55 6.57
N ASP A 38 -19.18 3.75 6.55
CA ASP A 38 -17.74 3.98 6.71
C ASP A 38 -17.41 4.87 7.91
N LEU A 39 -16.25 4.60 8.50
CA LEU A 39 -15.62 5.37 9.57
C LEU A 39 -14.22 5.78 9.12
N LEU A 40 -13.87 7.04 9.39
CA LEU A 40 -12.51 7.50 9.25
C LEU A 40 -11.69 7.04 10.46
N ASN A 41 -10.69 6.21 10.21
CA ASN A 41 -9.73 5.75 11.21
C ASN A 41 -8.40 6.50 11.04
N ILE A 42 -7.89 7.10 12.11
CA ILE A 42 -6.56 7.73 12.14
C ILE A 42 -5.74 7.01 13.20
N ASP A 43 -4.67 6.34 12.78
CA ASP A 43 -3.82 5.55 13.67
C ASP A 43 -2.80 6.41 14.47
N GLU A 44 -2.03 5.74 15.34
CA GLU A 44 -0.97 6.35 16.15
C GLU A 44 0.13 7.01 15.30
N ASN A 45 0.30 6.58 14.05
CA ASN A 45 1.25 7.12 13.09
C ASN A 45 0.67 8.30 12.29
N SER A 46 -0.51 8.80 12.67
CA SER A 46 -1.24 9.86 11.97
C SER A 46 -1.58 9.51 10.52
N VAL A 47 -1.87 8.23 10.25
CA VAL A 47 -2.29 7.74 8.93
C VAL A 47 -3.81 7.55 8.94
N ALA A 48 -4.48 8.23 8.01
CA ALA A 48 -5.92 8.16 7.81
C ALA A 48 -6.29 7.07 6.80
N THR A 49 -7.23 6.20 7.19
CA THR A 49 -7.81 5.11 6.38
C THR A 49 -9.33 5.04 6.59
N ILE A 50 -10.06 4.47 5.63
CA ILE A 50 -11.50 4.18 5.77
C ILE A 50 -11.67 2.75 6.28
N VAL A 51 -12.52 2.58 7.29
CA VAL A 51 -12.90 1.29 7.87
C VAL A 51 -14.42 1.17 7.83
N ARG A 52 -14.97 -0.01 7.53
CA ARG A 52 -16.43 -0.22 7.54
C ARG A 52 -16.98 -0.30 8.97
N LYS A 53 -18.14 0.30 9.20
CA LYS A 53 -18.96 0.12 10.40
C LYS A 53 -19.40 -1.32 10.46
N GLU A 54 -19.13 -1.97 11.59
CA GLU A 54 -19.73 -3.25 11.91
C GLU A 54 -21.24 -3.00 12.09
N SER A 55 -22.04 -3.46 11.13
CA SER A 55 -23.50 -3.49 11.30
C SER A 55 -23.79 -4.44 12.45
N GLU A 56 -24.37 -3.93 13.55
CA GLU A 56 -24.83 -4.72 14.69
C GLU A 56 -25.89 -5.73 14.23
N THR A 57 -25.44 -6.87 13.74
CA THR A 57 -26.18 -8.12 13.73
C THR A 57 -25.29 -9.10 14.46
N GLN A 58 -25.41 -9.10 15.79
CA GLN A 58 -24.83 -10.13 16.63
C GLN A 58 -25.46 -11.48 16.23
N GLU A 59 -24.63 -12.43 15.81
CA GLU A 59 -24.70 -13.84 16.21
C GLU A 59 -23.41 -14.55 15.74
N ASP A 60 -22.52 -14.83 16.70
CA ASP A 60 -21.51 -15.88 16.71
C ASP A 60 -20.74 -16.20 15.42
N THR A 61 -19.96 -15.25 14.91
CA THR A 61 -18.82 -15.58 14.05
C THR A 61 -17.68 -14.62 14.38
N GLU A 62 -16.48 -15.15 14.60
CA GLU A 62 -15.26 -14.38 14.80
C GLU A 62 -15.18 -13.19 13.84
N PRO A 63 -14.59 -12.04 14.25
CA PRO A 63 -14.36 -10.92 13.35
C PRO A 63 -13.53 -11.39 12.16
N LEU A 64 -14.21 -11.65 11.04
CA LEU A 64 -13.59 -11.86 9.75
C LEU A 64 -12.92 -10.54 9.39
N LEU A 65 -11.62 -10.46 9.69
CA LEU A 65 -10.67 -9.54 9.10
C LEU A 65 -11.08 -9.25 7.66
N PRO A 66 -11.10 -7.98 7.21
CA PRO A 66 -11.59 -7.63 5.89
C PRO A 66 -10.78 -8.40 4.85
N SER A 67 -11.42 -9.40 4.27
CA SER A 67 -10.98 -10.07 3.06
C SER A 67 -9.53 -10.60 3.12
N GLN A 68 -9.34 -11.71 3.85
CA GLN A 68 -8.51 -12.81 3.31
C GLN A 68 -9.25 -13.51 2.15
N PHE A 69 -9.84 -12.77 1.20
CA PHE A 69 -9.93 -13.33 -0.14
C PHE A 69 -8.49 -13.38 -0.61
N SER A 70 -7.84 -14.53 -0.42
CA SER A 70 -6.72 -14.91 -1.26
C SER A 70 -7.24 -14.73 -2.68
N ASN A 71 -6.88 -13.60 -3.31
CA ASN A 71 -7.07 -13.47 -4.74
C ASN A 71 -6.03 -14.41 -5.32
N ILE A 72 -6.32 -15.72 -5.30
CA ILE A 72 -5.41 -16.77 -5.76
C ILE A 72 -4.95 -16.40 -7.17
N GLU A 73 -5.84 -15.87 -8.00
CA GLU A 73 -5.50 -15.36 -9.31
C GLU A 73 -4.47 -14.22 -9.26
N PHE A 74 -4.65 -13.21 -8.40
CA PHE A 74 -3.67 -12.12 -8.23
C PHE A 74 -2.33 -12.65 -7.69
N ASP A 75 -2.36 -13.57 -6.73
CA ASP A 75 -1.18 -14.17 -6.12
C ASP A 75 -0.41 -15.01 -7.16
N GLU A 76 -1.09 -15.80 -7.98
CA GLU A 76 -0.49 -16.54 -9.09
C GLU A 76 0.12 -15.59 -10.14
N HIS A 77 -0.56 -14.49 -10.48
CA HIS A 77 -0.01 -13.46 -11.37
C HIS A 77 1.24 -12.78 -10.77
N LEU A 78 1.24 -12.51 -9.46
CA LEU A 78 2.38 -11.95 -8.76
C LEU A 78 3.56 -12.93 -8.74
N ILE A 79 3.30 -14.21 -8.49
CA ILE A 79 4.32 -15.28 -8.54
C ILE A 79 4.92 -15.37 -9.94
N MET A 80 4.10 -15.41 -10.99
CA MET A 80 4.58 -15.44 -12.38
C MET A 80 5.44 -14.22 -12.72
N ALA A 81 5.04 -13.01 -12.28
CA ALA A 81 5.80 -11.79 -12.51
C ALA A 81 7.17 -11.81 -11.82
N VAL A 82 7.25 -12.35 -10.59
CA VAL A 82 8.52 -12.50 -9.85
C VAL A 82 9.43 -13.56 -10.48
N ILE A 83 8.87 -14.62 -11.05
CA ILE A 83 9.63 -15.64 -11.79
C ILE A 83 10.22 -15.05 -13.08
N ASP A 84 9.42 -14.30 -13.85
CA ASP A 84 9.87 -13.66 -15.10
C ASP A 84 10.92 -12.57 -14.84
N ARG A 85 10.73 -11.81 -13.76
CA ARG A 85 11.62 -10.70 -13.36
C ARG A 85 12.05 -10.86 -11.91
N PRO A 86 13.06 -11.71 -11.65
CA PRO A 86 13.56 -11.89 -10.31
C PRO A 86 14.08 -10.56 -9.75
N PRO A 87 14.03 -10.37 -8.42
CA PRO A 87 14.50 -9.14 -7.81
C PRO A 87 15.98 -8.92 -8.13
N LEU A 88 16.33 -7.66 -8.41
CA LEU A 88 17.71 -7.18 -8.62
C LEU A 88 18.66 -7.57 -7.47
N TYR A 89 18.11 -7.86 -6.29
CA TYR A 89 18.85 -8.27 -5.11
C TYR A 89 18.48 -9.70 -4.73
N ASP A 90 19.39 -10.64 -5.00
CA ASP A 90 19.35 -12.00 -4.48
C ASP A 90 20.42 -12.16 -3.38
N HIS A 91 19.96 -12.35 -2.14
CA HIS A 91 20.82 -12.54 -0.97
C HIS A 91 21.47 -13.93 -0.93
N ARG A 92 20.99 -14.89 -1.73
CA ARG A 92 21.54 -16.25 -1.84
C ARG A 92 22.83 -16.28 -2.65
N LEU A 93 23.02 -15.31 -3.55
CA LEU A 93 24.26 -15.16 -4.31
C LEU A 93 25.39 -14.64 -3.41
N ASN A 94 26.63 -15.01 -3.71
CA ASN A 94 27.76 -14.43 -2.97
C ASN A 94 27.97 -12.95 -3.36
N VAL A 95 28.59 -12.17 -2.47
CA VAL A 95 28.77 -10.71 -2.66
C VAL A 95 29.51 -10.36 -3.97
N LYS A 96 30.39 -11.25 -4.45
CA LYS A 96 31.16 -11.05 -5.68
C LYS A 96 30.32 -11.25 -6.95
N GLU A 97 29.35 -12.17 -6.93
CA GLU A 97 28.40 -12.45 -8.01
C GLU A 97 27.30 -11.39 -8.10
N ARG A 98 26.81 -10.90 -6.95
CA ARG A 98 25.78 -9.84 -6.88
C ARG A 98 26.16 -8.58 -7.67
N SER A 99 27.44 -8.21 -7.65
CA SER A 99 27.94 -7.00 -8.33
C SER A 99 27.98 -7.15 -9.86
N LYS A 100 28.11 -8.38 -10.38
CA LYS A 100 28.19 -8.65 -11.83
C LYS A 100 26.81 -8.66 -12.48
N LEU A 101 25.83 -9.35 -11.87
CA LEU A 101 24.44 -9.38 -12.34
C LEU A 101 23.81 -7.98 -12.33
N LYS A 102 23.99 -7.22 -11.24
CA LYS A 102 23.49 -5.85 -11.14
C LYS A 102 24.06 -4.93 -12.23
N LYS A 103 25.33 -5.10 -12.62
CA LYS A 103 25.93 -4.36 -13.74
C LYS A 103 25.38 -4.82 -15.08
N ALA A 104 25.29 -6.13 -15.35
CA ALA A 104 24.78 -6.64 -16.61
C ALA A 104 23.34 -6.17 -16.90
N GLU A 105 22.48 -6.13 -15.88
CA GLU A 105 21.09 -5.68 -16.04
C GLU A 105 20.95 -4.15 -16.18
N LEU A 106 21.77 -3.38 -15.45
CA LEU A 106 21.85 -1.91 -15.58
C LEU A 106 22.40 -1.48 -16.95
N TYR A 107 23.36 -2.22 -17.51
CA TYR A 107 24.00 -1.89 -18.79
C TYR A 107 23.34 -2.57 -20.00
N GLY A 108 22.58 -3.65 -19.82
CA GLY A 108 21.88 -4.38 -20.90
C GLY A 108 20.63 -3.68 -21.43
N LYS A 109 19.96 -2.86 -20.61
CA LYS A 109 18.75 -2.08 -21.01
C LYS A 109 19.03 -0.82 -21.83
N LYS A 110 20.29 -0.54 -22.22
CA LYS A 110 20.62 0.61 -23.09
C LYS A 110 20.41 0.37 -24.60
N ASN A 111 20.02 -0.85 -25.02
CA ASN A 111 19.94 -1.19 -26.45
C ASN A 111 18.54 -1.54 -26.99
N ASN A 112 17.45 -1.32 -26.23
CA ASN A 112 16.11 -1.47 -26.80
C ASN A 112 15.41 -0.10 -26.86
N GLN A 113 15.38 0.38 -28.10
CA GLN A 113 14.87 1.63 -28.66
C GLN A 113 13.36 1.78 -28.41
N TRP A 114 12.92 2.98 -28.01
CA TRP A 114 11.52 3.43 -28.10
C TRP A 114 11.14 3.70 -29.55
#